data_AF-A0A1J4RT78-F1
#
_entry.id   AF-A0A1J4RT78-F1
#
_cell.length_a   1.000
_cell.length_b   1.000
_cell.length_c   1.000
_cell.angle_alpha   90.00
_cell.angle_beta   90.00
_cell.angle_gamma   90.00
#
_symmetry.space_group_name_H-M   'P 1'
#
loop_
_entity.id
_entity.type
_entity.pdbx_description
1 polymer ?
#
loop_
_entity_poly.entity_id
_entity_poly.type
_entity_poly.pdbx_seq_one_letter_code
_entity_poly.pdbx_strand_id
1 'polypeptide(L)'
;MSDNIKKFSNVLIVLFFLFLPFERLLTFEFFGLTAKISFFLLMILVLFFLAKLPRIKFAPEEKILLLFGAISYLSAFWSIDFKRSLIISTIYLLVFFGFFALRRQINEKNSEIIKLIVIYFGALLCLFALWQYFADLYNLSAYTFLRPEYQKVVFGFPRPQATFLEPLYFANFLLLPTFFTAERLLKDKKIYPFMVINLFLMMLVVVLTLSRGAYFAFAFAAIILAIFIIVRFKEFIRRLWLTVFIVLLGIVAGVMLIYLTVPRQNFSLFVTHSGISDAATGGSTLGRLYTSELALSQSLKYPLGIGAGAFGALPEFDNLYEKGIYQTVGSLYPEILVEEGVLGFLLFAAFIWLLLRHLWKSTASGKPVSSTAERLEGLIYLAILLAILVQAVSFSSLYILPIWAFFALAWPVPPTKLQI
;
A
#
# COMPACT_ATOMS: atom_id res chain seq x y z
N MET A 1 -19.42 22.30 -16.82
CA MET A 1 -17.96 22.06 -16.90
C MET A 1 -17.69 21.69 -18.35
N SER A 2 -16.91 22.47 -19.09
CA SER A 2 -16.65 22.17 -20.50
C SER A 2 -16.02 20.78 -20.62
N ASP A 3 -16.34 20.06 -21.69
CA ASP A 3 -15.86 18.67 -21.89
C ASP A 3 -14.33 18.57 -21.86
N ASN A 4 -13.63 19.65 -22.21
CA ASN A 4 -12.18 19.74 -22.16
C ASN A 4 -11.63 19.61 -20.72
N ILE A 5 -12.28 20.20 -19.72
CA ILE A 5 -11.80 20.12 -18.33
C ILE A 5 -12.04 18.71 -17.77
N LYS A 6 -13.16 18.05 -18.14
CA LYS A 6 -13.41 16.65 -17.75
C LYS A 6 -12.38 15.70 -18.38
N LYS A 7 -12.06 15.89 -19.66
CA LYS A 7 -11.02 15.12 -20.36
C LYS A 7 -9.66 15.31 -19.69
N PHE A 8 -9.29 16.56 -19.39
CA PHE A 8 -8.03 16.88 -18.71
C PHE A 8 -7.90 16.22 -17.33
N SER A 9 -8.96 16.30 -16.52
CA SER A 9 -9.02 15.63 -15.21
C SER A 9 -8.85 14.10 -15.31
N ASN A 10 -9.52 13.45 -16.28
CA ASN A 10 -9.34 12.02 -16.51
C ASN A 10 -7.90 11.65 -16.89
N VAL A 11 -7.25 12.47 -17.74
CA VAL A 11 -5.84 12.28 -18.12
C VAL A 11 -4.94 12.40 -16.88
N LEU A 12 -5.17 13.40 -16.02
CA LEU A 12 -4.40 13.56 -14.79
C LEU A 12 -4.53 12.37 -13.84
N ILE A 13 -5.73 11.80 -13.69
CA ILE A 13 -5.94 10.60 -12.86
C ILE A 13 -5.18 9.40 -13.43
N VAL A 14 -5.27 9.19 -14.75
CA VAL A 14 -4.52 8.13 -15.44
C VAL A 14 -3.01 8.29 -15.24
N LEU A 15 -2.49 9.51 -15.41
CA LEU A 15 -1.07 9.82 -15.16
C LEU A 15 -0.71 9.61 -13.69
N PHE A 16 -1.57 9.99 -12.75
CA PHE A 16 -1.33 9.79 -11.32
C PHE A 16 -1.15 8.30 -11.00
N PHE A 17 -2.03 7.43 -11.49
CA PHE A 17 -1.89 5.98 -11.29
C PHE A 17 -0.70 5.37 -12.03
N LEU A 18 -0.31 5.93 -13.19
CA LEU A 18 0.89 5.51 -13.92
C LEU A 18 2.17 5.82 -13.14
N PHE A 19 2.25 6.99 -12.51
CA PHE A 19 3.42 7.43 -11.74
C PHE A 19 3.37 7.03 -10.26
N LEU A 20 2.26 6.47 -9.79
CA LEU A 20 2.05 6.01 -8.42
C LEU A 20 3.17 5.10 -7.87
N PRO A 21 3.74 4.14 -8.65
CA PRO A 21 4.74 3.21 -8.14
C PRO A 21 6.15 3.81 -8.03
N PHE A 22 6.37 5.02 -8.52
CA PHE A 22 7.68 5.69 -8.50
C PHE A 22 7.89 6.41 -7.18
N GLU A 23 8.20 5.65 -6.12
CA GLU A 23 8.45 6.25 -4.81
C GLU A 23 9.86 6.74 -4.60
N ARG A 24 10.84 6.12 -5.28
CA ARG A 24 12.27 6.43 -5.14
C ARG A 24 12.93 6.82 -6.45
N LEU A 25 12.57 6.15 -7.56
CA LEU A 25 13.06 6.56 -8.88
C LEU A 25 12.19 7.71 -9.41
N LEU A 26 12.78 8.59 -10.22
CA LEU A 26 12.11 9.79 -10.76
C LEU A 26 11.61 10.75 -9.65
N THR A 27 12.40 10.90 -8.60
CA THR A 27 12.18 11.86 -7.52
C THR A 27 13.28 12.91 -7.50
N PHE A 28 13.01 14.04 -6.86
CA PHE A 28 14.02 15.05 -6.59
C PHE A 28 13.88 15.57 -5.17
N GLU A 29 14.99 15.98 -4.56
CA GLU A 29 14.98 16.56 -3.23
C GLU A 29 14.67 18.05 -3.32
N PHE A 30 13.71 18.50 -2.50
CA PHE A 30 13.30 19.89 -2.42
C PHE A 30 13.07 20.25 -0.94
N PHE A 31 13.90 21.14 -0.39
CA PHE A 31 13.88 21.54 1.03
C PHE A 31 13.88 20.36 2.03
N GLY A 32 14.68 19.33 1.78
CA GLY A 32 14.77 18.15 2.64
C GLY A 32 13.58 17.18 2.53
N LEU A 33 12.68 17.38 1.57
CA LEU A 33 11.60 16.47 1.23
C LEU A 33 11.83 15.84 -0.13
N THR A 34 11.55 14.54 -0.25
CA THR A 34 11.59 13.82 -1.53
C THR A 34 10.31 14.11 -2.31
N ALA A 35 10.40 14.99 -3.30
CA ALA A 35 9.29 15.33 -4.17
C ALA A 35 9.11 14.25 -5.25
N LYS A 36 7.93 13.64 -5.29
CA LYS A 36 7.56 12.56 -6.24
C LYS A 36 6.63 13.11 -7.31
N ILE A 37 6.74 12.64 -8.55
CA ILE A 37 5.84 13.02 -9.64
C ILE A 37 4.36 12.78 -9.26
N SER A 38 4.08 11.67 -8.57
CA SER A 38 2.75 11.36 -8.06
C SER A 38 2.21 12.40 -7.07
N PHE A 39 3.05 13.01 -6.23
CA PHE A 39 2.66 14.13 -5.35
C PHE A 39 2.31 15.39 -6.14
N PHE A 40 3.07 15.72 -7.20
CA PHE A 40 2.75 16.87 -8.05
C PHE A 40 1.41 16.69 -8.77
N LEU A 41 1.18 15.51 -9.35
CA LEU A 41 -0.09 15.18 -10.01
C LEU A 41 -1.25 15.22 -9.02
N LEU A 42 -1.05 14.70 -7.81
CA LEU A 42 -2.04 14.76 -6.72
C LEU A 42 -2.33 16.20 -6.31
N MET A 43 -1.30 17.04 -6.17
CA MET A 43 -1.44 18.45 -5.82
C MET A 43 -2.28 19.20 -6.86
N ILE A 44 -2.05 18.97 -8.16
CA ILE A 44 -2.86 19.56 -9.24
C ILE A 44 -4.33 19.12 -9.10
N LEU A 45 -4.58 17.82 -8.85
CA LEU A 45 -5.94 17.30 -8.62
C LEU A 45 -6.61 17.92 -7.40
N VAL A 46 -5.85 18.14 -6.31
CA VAL A 46 -6.31 18.81 -5.10
C VAL A 46 -6.64 20.27 -5.37
N LEU A 47 -5.82 21.01 -6.12
CA LEU A 47 -6.13 22.40 -6.47
C LEU A 47 -7.42 22.52 -7.28
N PHE A 48 -7.67 21.61 -8.23
CA PHE A 48 -8.96 21.55 -8.95
C PHE A 48 -10.15 21.22 -8.04
N PHE A 49 -9.93 20.39 -7.02
CA PHE A 49 -10.95 20.08 -6.03
C PHE A 49 -11.24 21.28 -5.12
N LEU A 50 -10.20 21.94 -4.61
CA LEU A 50 -10.32 23.11 -3.73
C LEU A 50 -11.01 24.29 -4.43
N ALA A 51 -10.78 24.50 -5.72
CA ALA A 51 -11.49 25.51 -6.52
C ALA A 51 -13.02 25.32 -6.55
N LYS A 52 -13.50 24.12 -6.18
CA LYS A 52 -14.94 23.77 -6.12
C LYS A 52 -15.48 23.71 -4.68
N LEU A 53 -14.63 23.91 -3.67
CA LEU A 53 -14.96 23.68 -2.26
C LEU A 53 -16.24 24.37 -1.76
N PRO A 54 -16.59 25.61 -2.16
CA PRO A 54 -17.84 26.26 -1.72
C PRO A 54 -19.12 25.49 -2.07
N ARG A 55 -19.02 24.56 -3.02
CA ARG A 55 -20.14 23.78 -3.55
C ARG A 55 -20.16 22.34 -3.04
N ILE A 56 -19.16 21.92 -2.28
CA ILE A 56 -18.98 20.51 -1.91
C ILE A 56 -19.56 20.24 -0.53
N LYS A 57 -20.49 19.27 -0.47
CA LYS A 57 -20.90 18.66 0.80
C LYS A 57 -19.97 17.50 1.14
N PHE A 58 -19.34 17.55 2.29
CA PHE A 58 -18.47 16.48 2.79
C PHE A 58 -19.29 15.29 3.32
N ALA A 59 -18.90 14.09 2.91
CA ALA A 59 -19.45 12.84 3.42
C ALA A 59 -18.95 12.57 4.86
N PRO A 60 -19.64 11.72 5.66
CA PRO A 60 -19.25 11.43 7.03
C PRO A 60 -17.79 10.99 7.19
N GLU A 61 -17.32 10.10 6.32
CA GLU A 61 -15.94 9.61 6.32
C GLU A 61 -14.90 10.70 6.01
N GLU A 62 -15.28 11.72 5.25
CA GLU A 62 -14.41 12.85 4.93
C GLU A 62 -14.36 13.84 6.10
N LYS A 63 -15.47 14.02 6.80
CA LYS A 63 -15.50 14.79 8.05
C LYS A 63 -14.62 14.15 9.12
N ILE A 64 -14.59 12.82 9.20
CA ILE A 64 -13.68 12.08 10.11
C ILE A 64 -12.22 12.38 9.75
N LEU A 65 -11.85 12.31 8.47
CA LEU A 65 -10.48 12.61 8.03
C LEU A 65 -10.11 14.09 8.19
N LEU A 66 -11.05 15.02 7.98
CA LEU A 66 -10.83 16.43 8.27
C LEU A 66 -10.61 16.67 9.76
N LEU A 67 -11.38 16.00 10.63
CA LEU A 67 -11.19 16.06 12.07
C LEU A 67 -9.85 15.46 12.49
N PHE A 68 -9.45 14.32 11.92
CA PHE A 68 -8.13 13.73 12.11
C PHE A 68 -7.03 14.73 11.72
N GLY A 69 -7.15 15.33 10.53
CA GLY A 69 -6.19 16.33 10.05
C GLY A 69 -6.11 17.56 10.98
N ALA A 70 -7.26 18.04 11.47
CA ALA A 70 -7.30 19.13 12.44
C ALA A 70 -6.59 18.78 13.75
N ILE A 71 -6.82 17.58 14.29
CA ILE A 71 -6.14 17.10 15.50
C ILE A 71 -4.64 16.96 15.27
N SER A 72 -4.22 16.47 14.11
CA SER A 72 -2.81 16.37 13.74
C SER A 72 -2.12 17.73 13.70
N TYR A 73 -2.80 18.78 13.20
CA TYR A 73 -2.26 20.14 13.28
C TYR A 73 -2.24 20.69 14.71
N LEU A 74 -3.27 20.39 15.52
CA LEU A 74 -3.28 20.77 16.92
C LEU A 74 -2.14 20.10 17.68
N SER A 75 -1.80 18.85 17.35
CA SER A 75 -0.74 18.11 18.03
C SER A 75 0.65 18.72 17.88
N ALA A 76 0.86 19.55 16.85
CA ALA A 76 2.08 20.33 16.71
C ALA A 76 2.34 21.23 17.94
N PHE A 77 1.32 21.80 18.58
CA PHE A 77 1.50 22.72 19.72
C PHE A 77 2.09 22.07 20.97
N TRP A 78 1.92 20.76 21.14
CA TRP A 78 2.54 20.00 22.23
C TRP A 78 3.53 18.95 21.71
N SER A 79 3.92 19.05 20.44
CA SER A 79 4.84 18.08 19.84
C SER A 79 6.26 18.27 20.36
N ILE A 80 6.96 17.15 20.54
CA ILE A 80 8.40 17.15 20.83
C ILE A 80 9.23 17.65 19.62
N ASP A 81 8.69 17.58 18.40
CA ASP A 81 9.27 18.19 17.20
C ASP A 81 8.19 18.97 16.43
N PHE A 82 8.04 20.23 16.80
CA PHE A 82 7.08 21.16 16.20
C PHE A 82 7.19 21.24 14.66
N LYS A 83 8.42 21.34 14.14
CA LYS A 83 8.64 21.52 12.69
C LYS A 83 8.25 20.26 11.93
N ARG A 84 8.69 19.09 12.41
CA ARG A 84 8.36 17.81 11.81
C ARG A 84 6.86 17.56 11.85
N SER A 85 6.22 17.85 12.98
CA SER A 85 4.78 17.71 13.14
C SER A 85 3.99 18.51 12.13
N LEU A 86 4.29 19.81 11.95
CA LEU A 86 3.62 20.61 10.92
C LEU A 86 3.80 20.05 9.50
N ILE A 87 5.00 19.57 9.17
CA ILE A 87 5.30 18.99 7.85
C ILE A 87 4.45 17.73 7.62
N ILE A 88 4.44 16.80 8.58
CA ILE A 88 3.71 15.54 8.43
C ILE A 88 2.19 15.77 8.43
N SER A 89 1.67 16.66 9.29
CA SER A 89 0.26 17.04 9.26
C SER A 89 -0.14 17.69 7.92
N THR A 90 0.75 18.48 7.32
CA THR A 90 0.54 19.02 5.96
C THR A 90 0.45 17.92 4.92
N ILE A 91 1.33 16.92 4.99
CA ILE A 91 1.29 15.75 4.11
C ILE A 91 -0.01 14.96 4.31
N TYR A 92 -0.46 14.75 5.55
CA TYR A 92 -1.77 14.11 5.82
C TYR A 92 -2.92 14.85 5.15
N LEU A 93 -3.00 16.18 5.29
CA LEU A 93 -4.05 16.95 4.61
C LEU A 93 -3.97 16.81 3.09
N LEU A 94 -2.77 16.90 2.49
CA LEU A 94 -2.60 16.73 1.05
C LEU A 94 -3.12 15.35 0.59
N VAL A 95 -2.81 14.31 1.34
CA VAL A 95 -3.24 12.94 1.05
C VAL A 95 -4.76 12.77 1.23
N PHE A 96 -5.35 13.33 2.29
CA PHE A 96 -6.80 13.27 2.52
C PHE A 96 -7.58 14.04 1.45
N PHE A 97 -7.15 15.26 1.11
CA PHE A 97 -7.73 16.01 0.00
C PHE A 97 -7.51 15.29 -1.33
N GLY A 98 -6.36 14.65 -1.51
CA GLY A 98 -6.07 13.77 -2.64
C GLY A 98 -7.10 12.64 -2.76
N PHE A 99 -7.37 11.95 -1.66
CA PHE A 99 -8.43 10.94 -1.56
C PHE A 99 -9.81 11.53 -1.91
N PHE A 100 -10.18 12.71 -1.36
CA PHE A 100 -11.46 13.38 -1.64
C PHE A 100 -11.61 13.74 -3.12
N ALA A 101 -10.52 14.22 -3.74
CA ALA A 101 -10.47 14.59 -5.14
C ALA A 101 -10.59 13.37 -6.05
N LEU A 102 -9.80 12.33 -5.79
CA LEU A 102 -9.78 11.09 -6.58
C LEU A 102 -11.13 10.39 -6.52
N ARG A 103 -11.68 10.15 -5.33
CA ARG A 103 -12.92 9.36 -5.17
C ARG A 103 -14.15 9.99 -5.83
N ARG A 104 -14.15 11.31 -6.04
CA ARG A 104 -15.23 12.02 -6.74
C ARG A 104 -15.08 12.03 -8.26
N GLN A 105 -13.85 11.84 -8.75
CA GLN A 105 -13.54 11.90 -10.18
C GLN A 105 -13.42 10.50 -10.79
N ILE A 106 -13.14 9.47 -9.98
CA ILE A 106 -13.19 8.07 -10.38
C ILE A 106 -14.64 7.68 -10.70
N ASN A 107 -14.83 7.09 -11.87
CA ASN A 107 -16.07 6.55 -12.41
C ASN A 107 -15.81 5.14 -12.98
N GLU A 108 -16.85 4.43 -13.39
CA GLU A 108 -16.71 3.05 -13.89
C GLU A 108 -15.73 2.95 -15.08
N LYS A 109 -15.79 3.90 -16.02
CA LYS A 109 -14.93 3.89 -17.22
C LYS A 109 -13.46 4.06 -16.88
N ASN A 110 -13.11 5.04 -16.03
CA ASN A 110 -11.72 5.26 -15.68
C ASN A 110 -11.21 4.23 -14.66
N SER A 111 -12.07 3.67 -13.80
CA SER A 111 -11.74 2.59 -12.88
C SER A 111 -11.18 1.37 -13.61
N GLU A 112 -11.83 0.92 -14.69
CA GLU A 112 -11.35 -0.20 -15.49
C GLU A 112 -10.00 0.09 -16.16
N ILE A 113 -9.79 1.31 -16.67
CA ILE A 113 -8.51 1.74 -17.24
C ILE A 113 -7.42 1.75 -16.16
N ILE A 114 -7.73 2.27 -14.96
CA ILE A 114 -6.82 2.32 -13.83
C ILE A 114 -6.40 0.90 -13.41
N LYS A 115 -7.35 -0.05 -13.29
CA LYS A 115 -7.01 -1.44 -12.98
C LYS A 115 -6.07 -2.04 -14.02
N LEU A 116 -6.33 -1.81 -15.30
CA LEU A 116 -5.45 -2.29 -16.37
C LEU A 116 -4.06 -1.67 -16.26
N ILE A 117 -3.93 -0.36 -16.05
CA ILE A 117 -2.65 0.30 -15.82
C ILE A 117 -1.92 -0.37 -14.66
N VAL A 118 -2.60 -0.55 -13.52
CA VAL A 118 -2.01 -1.18 -12.34
C VAL A 118 -1.53 -2.61 -12.66
N ILE A 119 -2.31 -3.42 -13.37
CA ILE A 119 -1.94 -4.78 -13.80
C ILE A 119 -0.68 -4.76 -14.69
N TYR A 120 -0.68 -3.96 -15.76
CA TYR A 120 0.44 -3.88 -16.71
C TYR A 120 1.70 -3.30 -16.07
N PHE A 121 1.55 -2.29 -15.22
CA PHE A 121 2.67 -1.70 -14.51
C PHE A 121 3.22 -2.63 -13.44
N GLY A 122 2.36 -3.42 -12.78
CA GLY A 122 2.78 -4.51 -11.90
C GLY A 122 3.67 -5.51 -12.64
N ALA A 123 3.29 -5.91 -13.86
CA ALA A 123 4.12 -6.76 -14.71
C ALA A 123 5.49 -6.14 -15.00
N LEU A 124 5.51 -4.88 -15.42
CA LEU A 124 6.73 -4.13 -15.74
C LEU A 124 7.66 -4.05 -14.53
N LEU A 125 7.13 -3.75 -13.35
CA LEU A 125 7.90 -3.68 -12.12
C LEU A 125 8.43 -5.04 -11.67
N CYS A 126 7.68 -6.11 -11.89
CA CYS A 126 8.17 -7.46 -11.63
C CYS A 126 9.31 -7.84 -12.57
N LEU A 127 9.25 -7.48 -13.86
CA LEU A 127 10.37 -7.67 -14.79
C LEU A 127 11.59 -6.84 -14.36
N PHE A 128 11.39 -5.60 -13.93
CA PHE A 128 12.46 -4.76 -13.40
C PHE A 128 13.05 -5.32 -12.11
N ALA A 129 12.22 -5.86 -11.21
CA ALA A 129 12.66 -6.53 -9.98
C ALA A 129 13.49 -7.79 -10.26
N LEU A 130 13.11 -8.58 -11.26
CA LEU A 130 13.93 -9.72 -11.70
C LEU A 130 15.27 -9.27 -12.26
N TRP A 131 15.29 -8.20 -13.07
CA TRP A 131 16.55 -7.62 -13.52
C TRP A 131 17.41 -7.16 -12.34
N GLN A 132 16.83 -6.48 -11.33
CA GLN A 132 17.57 -6.10 -10.11
C GLN A 132 18.17 -7.32 -9.40
N TYR A 133 17.38 -8.39 -9.27
CA TYR A 133 17.82 -9.64 -8.64
C TYR A 133 19.00 -10.26 -9.38
N PHE A 134 18.86 -10.53 -10.69
CA PHE A 134 19.93 -11.17 -11.45
C PHE A 134 21.16 -10.28 -11.62
N ALA A 135 20.99 -8.99 -11.89
CA ALA A 135 22.12 -8.09 -12.06
C ALA A 135 22.94 -7.97 -10.76
N ASP A 136 22.31 -7.91 -9.59
CA ASP A 136 23.04 -7.95 -8.32
C ASP A 136 23.77 -9.29 -8.11
N LEU A 137 23.15 -10.42 -8.45
CA LEU A 137 23.80 -11.74 -8.44
C LEU A 137 25.08 -11.79 -9.30
N TYR A 138 25.09 -11.11 -10.45
CA TYR A 138 26.25 -11.02 -11.35
C TYR A 138 27.20 -9.84 -11.04
N ASN A 139 27.12 -9.25 -9.84
CA ASN A 139 27.96 -8.13 -9.40
C ASN A 139 27.78 -6.83 -10.22
N LEU A 140 26.63 -6.67 -10.87
CA LEU A 140 26.25 -5.45 -11.59
C LEU A 140 25.43 -4.50 -10.70
N SER A 141 25.63 -4.54 -9.37
CA SER A 141 24.86 -3.82 -8.36
C SER A 141 24.87 -2.29 -8.57
N ALA A 142 25.95 -1.74 -9.14
CA ALA A 142 26.06 -0.33 -9.49
C ALA A 142 24.99 0.13 -10.51
N TYR A 143 24.49 -0.78 -11.34
CA TYR A 143 23.51 -0.47 -12.38
C TYR A 143 22.08 -0.79 -11.97
N THR A 144 21.86 -1.60 -10.94
CA THR A 144 20.52 -2.12 -10.58
C THR A 144 19.59 -1.08 -9.97
N PHE A 145 20.14 0.07 -9.57
CA PHE A 145 19.49 1.01 -8.66
C PHE A 145 19.07 0.35 -7.34
N LEU A 146 19.51 -0.87 -7.01
CA LEU A 146 19.17 -1.54 -5.77
C LEU A 146 19.89 -0.82 -4.63
N ARG A 147 19.13 -0.50 -3.58
CA ARG A 147 19.68 0.15 -2.40
C ARG A 147 20.74 -0.74 -1.73
N PRO A 148 21.87 -0.20 -1.26
CA PRO A 148 22.97 -0.99 -0.69
C PRO A 148 22.51 -1.95 0.40
N GLU A 149 21.53 -1.55 1.21
CA GLU A 149 20.99 -2.33 2.31
C GLU A 149 20.30 -3.62 1.85
N TYR A 150 19.85 -3.71 0.59
CA TYR A 150 19.11 -4.85 0.04
C TYR A 150 19.91 -5.67 -0.98
N GLN A 151 21.19 -5.37 -1.14
CA GLN A 151 22.09 -6.14 -1.99
C GLN A 151 22.46 -7.47 -1.34
N LYS A 152 22.89 -8.43 -2.15
CA LYS A 152 23.30 -9.76 -1.69
C LYS A 152 24.45 -9.73 -0.67
N VAL A 153 25.26 -8.67 -0.65
CA VAL A 153 26.36 -8.53 0.31
C VAL A 153 25.86 -8.45 1.76
N VAL A 154 24.64 -7.96 1.98
CA VAL A 154 24.03 -7.83 3.30
C VAL A 154 23.24 -9.10 3.68
N PHE A 155 22.41 -9.60 2.77
CA PHE A 155 21.46 -10.68 3.05
C PHE A 155 21.89 -12.07 2.55
N GLY A 156 23.02 -12.17 1.85
CA GLY A 156 23.44 -13.37 1.13
C GLY A 156 22.71 -13.59 -0.21
N PHE A 157 21.66 -12.81 -0.48
CA PHE A 157 20.91 -12.78 -1.73
C PHE A 157 20.26 -11.40 -1.95
N PRO A 158 20.00 -11.00 -3.20
CA PRO A 158 19.38 -9.70 -3.49
C PRO A 158 17.89 -9.68 -3.12
N ARG A 159 17.42 -8.58 -2.52
CA ARG A 159 16.01 -8.35 -2.21
C ARG A 159 15.47 -7.20 -3.07
N PRO A 160 14.86 -7.49 -4.23
CA PRO A 160 14.46 -6.44 -5.15
C PRO A 160 13.36 -5.55 -4.56
N GLN A 161 13.46 -4.25 -4.84
CA GLN A 161 12.49 -3.23 -4.41
C GLN A 161 11.88 -2.46 -5.59
N ALA A 162 12.27 -2.79 -6.82
CA ALA A 162 11.94 -2.06 -8.04
C ALA A 162 12.16 -0.54 -7.87
N THR A 163 11.08 0.23 -8.01
CA THR A 163 11.03 1.70 -7.91
C THR A 163 10.70 2.19 -6.50
N PHE A 164 10.46 1.30 -5.54
CA PHE A 164 10.08 1.63 -4.17
C PHE A 164 11.30 1.88 -3.27
N LEU A 165 11.03 2.44 -2.09
CA LEU A 165 12.05 2.73 -1.08
C LEU A 165 12.59 1.47 -0.39
N GLU A 166 11.73 0.47 -0.22
CA GLU A 166 12.03 -0.80 0.43
C GLU A 166 11.26 -1.96 -0.23
N PRO A 167 11.76 -3.21 -0.16
CA PRO A 167 11.08 -4.39 -0.70
C PRO A 167 9.67 -4.59 -0.14
N LEU A 168 9.42 -4.16 1.11
CA LEU A 168 8.11 -4.30 1.75
C LEU A 168 7.04 -3.38 1.14
N TYR A 169 7.42 -2.16 0.70
CA TYR A 169 6.50 -1.22 0.07
C TYR A 169 6.17 -1.69 -1.34
N PHE A 170 7.17 -2.24 -2.04
CA PHE A 170 6.94 -2.89 -3.33
C PHE A 170 5.99 -4.08 -3.21
N ALA A 171 6.21 -4.96 -2.23
CA ALA A 171 5.34 -6.10 -1.99
C ALA A 171 3.92 -5.67 -1.59
N ASN A 172 3.76 -4.56 -0.85
CA ASN A 172 2.45 -3.98 -0.55
C ASN A 172 1.75 -3.48 -1.83
N PHE A 173 2.47 -2.75 -2.69
CA PHE A 173 1.93 -2.31 -3.97
C PHE A 173 1.47 -3.50 -4.82
N LEU A 174 2.23 -4.60 -4.84
CA LEU A 174 1.89 -5.81 -5.60
C LEU A 174 0.57 -6.48 -5.17
N LEU A 175 0.00 -6.15 -4.00
CA LEU A 175 -1.34 -6.60 -3.63
C LEU A 175 -2.37 -6.19 -4.70
N LEU A 176 -2.36 -4.93 -5.11
CA LEU A 176 -3.33 -4.39 -6.07
C LEU A 176 -3.30 -5.14 -7.41
N PRO A 177 -2.19 -5.17 -8.16
CA PRO A 177 -2.17 -5.81 -9.47
C PRO A 177 -2.31 -7.33 -9.38
N THR A 178 -1.89 -7.98 -8.28
CA THR A 178 -2.11 -9.42 -8.10
C THR A 178 -3.59 -9.74 -7.97
N PHE A 179 -4.31 -9.04 -7.10
CA PHE A 179 -5.73 -9.29 -6.89
C PHE A 179 -6.60 -8.82 -8.08
N PHE A 180 -6.22 -7.75 -8.78
CA PHE A 180 -6.89 -7.37 -10.04
C PHE A 180 -6.60 -8.37 -11.18
N THR A 181 -5.40 -8.96 -11.24
CA THR A 181 -5.11 -10.04 -12.19
C THR A 181 -5.93 -11.29 -11.85
N ALA A 182 -6.05 -11.63 -10.57
CA ALA A 182 -6.91 -12.72 -10.10
C ALA A 182 -8.40 -12.46 -10.44
N GLU A 183 -8.90 -11.23 -10.24
CA GLU A 183 -10.25 -10.82 -10.66
C GLU A 183 -10.50 -11.14 -12.14
N ARG A 184 -9.57 -10.73 -13.03
CA ARG A 184 -9.67 -11.00 -14.48
C ARG A 184 -9.70 -12.49 -14.78
N LEU A 185 -8.83 -13.28 -14.15
CA LEU A 185 -8.81 -14.74 -14.33
C LEU A 185 -10.13 -15.39 -13.90
N LEU A 186 -10.75 -14.90 -12.82
CA LEU A 186 -12.02 -15.40 -12.29
C LEU A 186 -13.22 -14.97 -13.15
N LYS A 187 -13.27 -13.72 -13.59
CA LYS A 187 -14.46 -13.10 -14.21
C LYS A 187 -14.48 -13.15 -15.73
N ASP A 188 -13.35 -12.99 -16.41
CA ASP A 188 -13.33 -12.82 -17.86
C ASP A 188 -13.69 -14.11 -18.60
N LYS A 189 -14.50 -14.04 -19.66
CA LYS A 189 -14.90 -15.24 -20.42
C LYS A 189 -13.71 -16.02 -20.98
N LYS A 190 -12.72 -15.30 -21.52
CA LYS A 190 -11.48 -15.87 -22.07
C LYS A 190 -10.34 -15.68 -21.07
N ILE A 191 -9.51 -16.71 -20.93
CA ILE A 191 -8.26 -16.61 -20.16
C ILE A 191 -7.18 -16.12 -21.11
N TYR A 192 -6.61 -14.96 -20.82
CA TYR A 192 -5.51 -14.40 -21.58
C TYR A 192 -4.18 -14.92 -21.01
N PRO A 193 -3.26 -15.46 -21.84
CA PRO A 193 -1.96 -15.95 -21.38
C PRO A 193 -1.18 -14.92 -20.58
N PHE A 194 -1.29 -13.64 -20.97
CA PHE A 194 -0.71 -12.53 -20.22
C PHE A 194 -1.12 -12.52 -18.75
N MET A 195 -2.41 -12.72 -18.42
CA MET A 195 -2.88 -12.71 -17.02
C MET A 195 -2.31 -13.89 -16.22
N VAL A 196 -2.14 -15.05 -16.85
CA VAL A 196 -1.54 -16.24 -16.24
C VAL A 196 -0.06 -15.99 -15.94
N ILE A 197 0.70 -15.52 -16.93
CA ILE A 197 2.13 -15.20 -16.80
C ILE A 197 2.33 -14.10 -15.77
N ASN A 198 1.49 -13.07 -15.79
CA ASN A 198 1.59 -11.94 -14.88
C ASN A 198 1.36 -12.35 -13.42
N LEU A 199 0.33 -13.15 -13.14
CA LEU A 199 0.07 -13.66 -11.79
C LEU A 199 1.21 -14.55 -11.29
N PHE A 200 1.72 -15.44 -12.14
CA PHE A 200 2.90 -16.27 -11.84
C PHE A 200 4.10 -15.40 -11.47
N LEU A 201 4.39 -14.39 -12.31
CA LEU A 201 5.50 -13.47 -12.14
C LEU A 201 5.40 -12.65 -10.85
N MET A 202 4.21 -12.16 -10.52
CA MET A 202 3.95 -11.42 -9.28
C MET A 202 4.22 -12.27 -8.05
N MET A 203 3.72 -13.51 -8.00
CA MET A 203 3.96 -14.38 -6.84
C MET A 203 5.42 -14.80 -6.70
N LEU A 204 6.10 -15.04 -7.82
CA LEU A 204 7.54 -15.26 -7.83
C LEU A 204 8.28 -14.07 -7.22
N VAL A 205 8.01 -12.85 -7.69
CA VAL A 205 8.68 -11.64 -7.20
C VAL A 205 8.32 -11.31 -5.76
N VAL A 206 7.08 -11.55 -5.32
CA VAL A 206 6.70 -11.42 -3.91
C VAL A 206 7.64 -12.25 -3.04
N VAL A 207 7.92 -13.51 -3.41
CA VAL A 207 8.89 -14.37 -2.68
C VAL A 207 10.31 -13.78 -2.67
N LEU A 208 10.74 -13.15 -3.76
CA LEU A 208 12.07 -12.53 -3.82
C LEU A 208 12.20 -11.31 -2.88
N THR A 209 11.10 -10.59 -2.59
CA THR A 209 11.14 -9.41 -1.71
C THR A 209 11.50 -9.75 -0.25
N LEU A 210 11.26 -11.00 0.18
CA LEU A 210 11.42 -11.44 1.56
C LEU A 210 10.66 -10.55 2.57
N SER A 211 9.44 -10.15 2.22
CA SER A 211 8.58 -9.35 3.09
C SER A 211 7.57 -10.24 3.83
N ARG A 212 7.90 -10.65 5.06
CA ARG A 212 7.00 -11.50 5.89
C ARG A 212 5.61 -10.90 6.07
N GLY A 213 5.54 -9.59 6.32
CA GLY A 213 4.26 -8.88 6.41
C GLY A 213 3.43 -9.00 5.13
N ALA A 214 4.07 -8.94 3.96
CA ALA A 214 3.38 -9.18 2.70
C ALA A 214 2.96 -10.65 2.56
N TYR A 215 3.78 -11.63 2.94
CA TYR A 215 3.41 -13.05 2.88
C TYR A 215 2.14 -13.33 3.68
N PHE A 216 2.08 -12.83 4.92
CA PHE A 216 0.89 -12.97 5.75
C PHE A 216 -0.32 -12.25 5.16
N ALA A 217 -0.13 -11.05 4.61
CA ALA A 217 -1.20 -10.30 3.95
C ALA A 217 -1.76 -11.01 2.71
N PHE A 218 -0.89 -11.51 1.82
CA PHE A 218 -1.29 -12.29 0.64
C PHE A 218 -2.00 -13.58 1.04
N ALA A 219 -1.44 -14.34 1.98
CA ALA A 219 -2.04 -15.58 2.45
C ALA A 219 -3.42 -15.34 3.07
N PHE A 220 -3.53 -14.36 3.98
CA PHE A 220 -4.79 -14.02 4.64
C PHE A 220 -5.87 -13.62 3.62
N ALA A 221 -5.56 -12.70 2.72
CA ALA A 221 -6.53 -12.24 1.72
C ALA A 221 -6.88 -13.33 0.69
N ALA A 222 -5.93 -14.17 0.28
CA ALA A 222 -6.19 -15.29 -0.61
C ALA A 222 -7.10 -16.35 0.05
N ILE A 223 -6.89 -16.66 1.33
CA ILE A 223 -7.73 -17.59 2.10
C ILE A 223 -9.16 -17.04 2.21
N ILE A 224 -9.32 -15.77 2.61
CA ILE A 224 -10.65 -15.14 2.69
C ILE A 224 -11.33 -15.15 1.32
N LEU A 225 -10.64 -14.74 0.26
CA LEU A 225 -11.18 -14.76 -1.10
C LEU A 225 -11.63 -16.17 -1.52
N ALA A 226 -10.80 -17.18 -1.28
CA ALA A 226 -11.11 -18.58 -1.59
C ALA A 226 -12.33 -19.09 -0.83
N ILE A 227 -12.42 -18.82 0.48
CA ILE A 227 -13.56 -19.20 1.33
C ILE A 227 -14.85 -18.58 0.77
N PHE A 228 -14.85 -17.28 0.48
CA PHE A 228 -16.03 -16.60 -0.06
C PHE A 228 -16.43 -17.16 -1.43
N ILE A 229 -15.47 -17.42 -2.31
CA ILE A 229 -15.77 -18.00 -3.63
C ILE A 229 -16.39 -19.39 -3.50
N ILE A 230 -15.84 -20.26 -2.65
CA ILE A 230 -16.36 -21.62 -2.43
C ILE A 230 -17.77 -21.59 -1.84
N VAL A 231 -18.02 -20.70 -0.88
CA VAL A 231 -19.31 -20.63 -0.16
C VAL A 231 -20.39 -19.89 -0.97
N ARG A 232 -20.04 -18.78 -1.64
CA ARG A 232 -21.00 -17.83 -2.23
C ARG A 232 -20.94 -17.69 -3.75
N PHE A 233 -19.80 -17.99 -4.38
CA PHE A 233 -19.59 -17.77 -5.82
C PHE A 233 -19.17 -19.07 -6.54
N LYS A 234 -19.98 -20.12 -6.38
CA LYS A 234 -19.67 -21.48 -6.85
C LYS A 234 -19.34 -21.55 -8.34
N GLU A 235 -19.90 -20.66 -9.16
CA GLU A 235 -19.62 -20.54 -10.59
C GLU A 235 -18.15 -20.24 -10.92
N PHE A 236 -17.39 -19.64 -9.99
CA PHE A 236 -15.98 -19.33 -10.18
C PHE A 236 -15.01 -20.39 -9.60
N ILE A 237 -15.49 -21.47 -8.97
CA ILE A 237 -14.63 -22.46 -8.29
C ILE A 237 -13.58 -23.08 -9.22
N ARG A 238 -13.94 -23.43 -10.46
CA ARG A 238 -12.96 -23.98 -11.42
C ARG A 238 -11.83 -22.98 -11.70
N ARG A 239 -12.17 -21.70 -11.78
CA ARG A 239 -11.22 -20.62 -12.04
C ARG A 239 -10.40 -20.27 -10.81
N LEU A 240 -10.99 -20.41 -9.61
CA LEU A 240 -10.28 -20.32 -8.35
C LEU A 240 -9.15 -21.35 -8.30
N TRP A 241 -9.42 -22.63 -8.60
CA TRP A 241 -8.39 -23.66 -8.60
C TRP A 241 -7.25 -23.40 -9.57
N LEU A 242 -7.55 -22.90 -10.78
CA LEU A 242 -6.51 -22.46 -11.71
C LEU A 242 -5.68 -21.31 -11.13
N THR A 243 -6.34 -20.31 -10.53
CA THR A 243 -5.68 -19.15 -9.90
C THR A 243 -4.76 -19.61 -8.76
N VAL A 244 -5.25 -20.49 -7.88
CA VAL A 244 -4.48 -21.09 -6.78
C VAL A 244 -3.29 -21.87 -7.32
N PHE A 245 -3.48 -22.67 -8.37
CA PHE A 245 -2.38 -23.41 -8.99
C PHE A 245 -1.29 -22.48 -9.52
N ILE A 246 -1.65 -21.40 -10.23
CA ILE A 246 -0.70 -20.40 -10.74
C ILE A 246 0.05 -19.71 -9.59
N VAL A 247 -0.66 -19.37 -8.51
CA VAL A 247 -0.06 -18.77 -7.31
C VAL A 247 0.97 -19.71 -6.68
N LEU A 248 0.61 -20.98 -6.46
CA LEU A 248 1.53 -21.98 -5.91
C LEU A 248 2.73 -22.21 -6.82
N LEU A 249 2.52 -22.27 -8.14
CA LEU A 249 3.60 -22.40 -9.12
C LEU A 249 4.58 -21.21 -9.02
N GLY A 250 4.06 -19.98 -8.90
CA GLY A 250 4.88 -18.77 -8.74
C GLY A 250 5.68 -18.78 -7.44
N ILE A 251 5.07 -19.19 -6.33
CA ILE A 251 5.75 -19.33 -5.03
C ILE A 251 6.88 -20.36 -5.12
N VAL A 252 6.59 -21.56 -5.63
CA VAL A 252 7.58 -22.63 -5.80
C VAL A 252 8.71 -22.18 -6.70
N ALA A 253 8.40 -21.50 -7.82
CA ALA A 253 9.42 -20.96 -8.72
C ALA A 253 10.28 -19.90 -8.04
N GLY A 254 9.72 -19.02 -7.21
CA GLY A 254 10.48 -18.04 -6.44
C GLY A 254 11.45 -18.68 -5.45
N VAL A 255 10.98 -19.69 -4.69
CA VAL A 255 11.84 -20.44 -3.75
C VAL A 255 12.94 -21.20 -4.50
N MET A 256 12.57 -21.90 -5.59
CA MET A 256 13.52 -22.63 -6.42
C MET A 256 14.55 -21.70 -7.07
N LEU A 257 14.15 -20.50 -7.49
CA LEU A 257 15.06 -19.53 -8.06
C LEU A 257 16.14 -19.14 -7.05
N ILE A 258 15.78 -18.84 -5.80
CA ILE A 258 16.75 -18.55 -4.74
C ILE A 258 17.63 -19.77 -4.49
N TYR A 259 17.04 -20.96 -4.32
CA TYR A 259 17.78 -22.21 -4.08
C TYR A 259 18.82 -22.52 -5.15
N LEU A 260 18.50 -22.26 -6.42
CA LEU A 260 19.37 -22.57 -7.56
C LEU A 260 20.43 -21.48 -7.83
N THR A 261 20.20 -20.24 -7.41
CA THR A 261 21.08 -19.10 -7.76
C THR A 261 21.98 -18.64 -6.62
N VAL A 262 21.69 -19.02 -5.39
CA VAL A 262 22.36 -18.55 -4.17
C VAL A 262 23.15 -19.71 -3.52
N PRO A 263 24.36 -19.48 -2.99
CA PRO A 263 25.11 -20.52 -2.27
C PRO A 263 24.29 -21.17 -1.15
N ARG A 264 24.46 -22.49 -0.92
CA ARG A 264 23.66 -23.25 0.06
C ARG A 264 23.65 -22.64 1.47
N GLN A 265 24.77 -22.07 1.91
CA GLN A 265 24.89 -21.39 3.21
C GLN A 265 23.98 -20.15 3.30
N ASN A 266 23.84 -19.41 2.21
CA ASN A 266 22.96 -18.24 2.12
C ASN A 266 21.50 -18.65 1.92
N PHE A 267 21.23 -19.82 1.33
CA PHE A 267 19.88 -20.38 1.29
C PHE A 267 19.35 -20.71 2.69
N SER A 268 20.18 -21.24 3.60
CA SER A 268 19.75 -21.42 4.99
C SER A 268 19.45 -20.09 5.68
N LEU A 269 20.14 -18.99 5.34
CA LEU A 269 19.79 -17.65 5.82
C LEU A 269 18.43 -17.20 5.27
N PHE A 270 18.14 -17.44 3.99
CA PHE A 270 16.81 -17.22 3.42
C PHE A 270 15.73 -17.97 4.19
N VAL A 271 15.91 -19.28 4.44
CA VAL A 271 14.94 -20.09 5.19
C VAL A 271 14.72 -19.53 6.59
N THR A 272 15.79 -19.16 7.29
CA THR A 272 15.71 -18.52 8.61
C THR A 272 14.93 -17.21 8.56
N HIS A 273 15.30 -16.27 7.69
CA HIS A 273 14.64 -14.97 7.56
C HIS A 273 13.20 -15.04 7.03
N SER A 274 12.88 -16.08 6.26
CA SER A 274 11.51 -16.35 5.76
C SER A 274 10.64 -17.05 6.80
N GLY A 275 11.25 -17.74 7.77
CA GLY A 275 10.58 -18.57 8.77
C GLY A 275 10.27 -17.85 10.08
N ILE A 276 9.67 -18.60 11.01
CA ILE A 276 9.30 -18.13 12.36
C ILE A 276 10.53 -18.07 13.28
N SER A 277 11.61 -18.82 12.98
CA SER A 277 12.83 -18.83 13.80
C SER A 277 13.47 -17.45 13.93
N ASP A 278 13.51 -16.67 12.85
CA ASP A 278 14.00 -15.29 12.85
C ASP A 278 12.97 -14.27 13.38
N ALA A 279 11.73 -14.70 13.66
CA ALA A 279 10.75 -13.86 14.33
C ALA A 279 11.11 -13.65 15.82
N ALA A 280 11.88 -14.57 16.41
CA ALA A 280 12.33 -14.47 17.80
C ALA A 280 13.71 -13.82 17.96
N THR A 281 14.55 -13.80 16.92
CA THR A 281 15.97 -13.42 17.05
C THR A 281 16.49 -12.44 15.97
N GLY A 282 15.74 -12.17 14.90
CA GLY A 282 16.21 -11.32 13.81
C GLY A 282 16.26 -9.84 14.18
N GLY A 283 17.38 -9.16 13.88
CA GLY A 283 17.59 -7.75 14.24
C GLY A 283 16.52 -6.78 13.69
N SER A 284 15.96 -7.05 12.50
CA SER A 284 14.83 -6.27 11.96
C SER A 284 13.50 -6.56 12.68
N THR A 285 13.30 -7.78 13.20
CA THR A 285 12.12 -8.11 14.01
C THR A 285 12.22 -7.51 15.39
N LEU A 286 13.36 -7.71 16.06
CA LEU A 286 13.63 -7.21 17.41
C LEU A 286 13.61 -5.67 17.44
N GLY A 287 14.17 -5.01 16.43
CA GLY A 287 14.08 -3.57 16.29
C GLY A 287 12.64 -3.05 16.14
N ARG A 288 11.78 -3.76 15.40
CA ARG A 288 10.35 -3.42 15.25
C ARG A 288 9.54 -3.71 16.51
N LEU A 289 9.83 -4.81 17.21
CA LEU A 289 9.22 -5.13 18.49
C LEU A 289 9.58 -4.06 19.52
N TYR A 290 10.87 -3.73 19.65
CA TYR A 290 11.35 -2.67 20.53
C TYR A 290 10.69 -1.32 20.24
N THR A 291 10.68 -0.89 18.97
CA THR A 291 10.05 0.39 18.60
C THR A 291 8.52 0.38 18.80
N SER A 292 7.85 -0.75 18.59
CA SER A 292 6.41 -0.90 18.88
C SER A 292 6.12 -0.88 20.38
N GLU A 293 6.92 -1.55 21.21
CA GLU A 293 6.81 -1.51 22.67
C GLU A 293 7.08 -0.11 23.21
N LEU A 294 8.10 0.57 22.69
CA LEU A 294 8.38 1.95 23.00
C LEU A 294 7.20 2.86 22.62
N ALA A 295 6.66 2.73 21.41
CA ALA A 295 5.49 3.49 20.98
C ALA A 295 4.27 3.27 21.91
N LEU A 296 3.99 2.03 22.30
CA LEU A 296 2.90 1.72 23.22
C LEU A 296 3.14 2.34 24.61
N SER A 297 4.34 2.21 25.17
CA SER A 297 4.66 2.80 26.48
C SER A 297 4.59 4.34 26.46
N GLN A 298 5.08 4.98 25.38
CA GLN A 298 4.98 6.43 25.21
C GLN A 298 3.52 6.88 25.00
N SER A 299 2.68 6.08 24.32
CA SER A 299 1.27 6.41 24.15
C SER A 299 0.47 6.41 25.46
N LEU A 300 0.86 5.58 26.43
CA LEU A 300 0.28 5.59 27.77
C LEU A 300 0.69 6.84 28.55
N LYS A 301 1.92 7.32 28.35
CA LYS A 301 2.44 8.55 28.97
C LYS A 301 1.85 9.82 28.34
N TYR A 302 1.63 9.80 27.02
CA TYR A 302 1.12 10.92 26.23
C TYR A 302 -0.18 10.53 25.50
N PRO A 303 -1.33 10.47 26.20
CA PRO A 303 -2.58 9.99 25.61
C PRO A 303 -3.13 10.87 24.46
N LEU A 304 -2.69 12.13 24.39
CA LEU A 304 -2.98 13.08 23.31
C LEU A 304 -2.00 12.99 22.14
N GLY A 305 -1.02 12.08 22.21
CA GLY A 305 0.04 11.93 21.23
C GLY A 305 1.23 12.87 21.45
N ILE A 306 2.35 12.55 20.81
CA ILE A 306 3.61 13.32 20.84
C ILE A 306 3.81 14.23 19.61
N GLY A 307 2.81 14.27 18.72
CA GLY A 307 2.83 15.01 17.47
C GLY A 307 3.17 14.14 16.25
N ALA A 308 2.59 14.51 15.11
CA ALA A 308 2.72 13.78 13.85
C ALA A 308 4.19 13.60 13.41
N GLY A 309 4.62 12.37 13.14
CA GLY A 309 5.99 12.08 12.72
C GLY A 309 7.08 12.40 13.74
N ALA A 310 6.72 12.67 15.00
CA ALA A 310 7.66 13.08 16.04
C ALA A 310 8.30 11.88 16.77
N PHE A 311 7.88 10.64 16.50
CA PHE A 311 8.43 9.46 17.16
C PHE A 311 9.97 9.35 17.05
N GLY A 312 10.52 9.72 15.89
CA GLY A 312 11.97 9.71 15.67
C GLY A 312 12.76 10.79 16.43
N ALA A 313 12.08 11.72 17.12
CA ALA A 313 12.68 12.77 17.94
C ALA A 313 12.65 12.42 19.45
N LEU A 314 12.27 11.19 19.79
CA LEU A 314 12.37 10.70 21.16
C LEU A 314 13.86 10.57 21.58
N PRO A 315 14.19 10.78 22.86
CA PRO A 315 15.58 10.72 23.36
C PRO A 315 16.30 9.41 23.04
N GLU A 316 15.57 8.29 22.94
CA GLU A 316 16.07 6.99 22.55
C GLU A 316 16.73 6.98 21.16
N PHE A 317 16.45 7.98 20.32
CA PHE A 317 16.93 8.10 18.94
C PHE A 317 17.76 9.37 18.68
N ASP A 318 18.24 10.06 19.72
CA ASP A 318 19.01 11.31 19.58
C ASP A 318 20.19 11.16 18.59
N ASN A 319 20.88 10.03 18.63
CA ASN A 319 21.99 9.71 17.73
C ASN A 319 21.61 9.60 16.24
N LEU A 320 20.36 9.26 15.94
CA LEU A 320 19.79 9.22 14.59
C LEU A 320 19.21 10.58 14.22
N TYR A 321 18.51 11.22 15.16
CA TYR A 321 17.90 12.53 15.00
C TYR A 321 18.93 13.60 14.66
N GLU A 322 20.09 13.61 15.33
CA GLU A 322 21.22 14.52 15.06
C GLU A 322 21.78 14.35 13.64
N LYS A 323 21.60 13.16 13.03
CA LYS A 323 21.99 12.86 11.64
C LYS A 323 20.88 13.14 10.64
N GLY A 324 19.74 13.69 11.08
CA GLY A 324 18.55 13.91 10.26
C GLY A 324 17.79 12.63 9.91
N ILE A 325 18.06 11.51 10.59
CA ILE A 325 17.39 10.23 10.37
C ILE A 325 16.26 10.09 11.39
N TYR A 326 15.03 10.02 10.91
CA TYR A 326 13.85 9.84 11.75
C TYR A 326 13.50 8.36 11.83
N GLN A 327 13.71 7.77 13.01
CA GLN A 327 13.23 6.43 13.31
C GLN A 327 11.70 6.41 13.27
N THR A 328 11.12 5.38 12.65
CA THR A 328 9.68 5.13 12.67
C THR A 328 9.35 3.93 13.55
N VAL A 329 8.08 3.72 13.87
CA VAL A 329 7.65 2.58 14.69
C VAL A 329 7.73 1.27 13.90
N GLY A 330 7.63 1.34 12.56
CA GLY A 330 7.62 0.17 11.70
C GLY A 330 6.30 -0.62 11.74
N SER A 331 5.27 -0.07 12.39
CA SER A 331 3.90 -0.57 12.43
C SER A 331 2.93 0.61 12.50
N LEU A 332 1.97 0.67 11.59
CA LEU A 332 1.08 1.82 11.40
C LEU A 332 0.20 2.09 12.63
N TYR A 333 -0.31 1.04 13.27
CA TYR A 333 -1.25 1.16 14.38
C TYR A 333 -0.64 1.82 15.64
N PRO A 334 0.47 1.30 16.19
CA PRO A 334 1.15 1.95 17.31
C PRO A 334 1.74 3.30 16.92
N GLU A 335 2.12 3.52 15.65
CA GLU A 335 2.57 4.84 15.18
C GLU A 335 1.47 5.90 15.26
N ILE A 336 0.28 5.62 14.71
CA ILE A 336 -0.86 6.53 14.83
C ILE A 336 -1.21 6.75 16.31
N LEU A 337 -1.18 5.69 17.12
CA LEU A 337 -1.51 5.80 18.55
C LEU A 337 -0.53 6.68 19.32
N VAL A 338 0.78 6.54 19.10
CA VAL A 338 1.79 7.33 19.82
C VAL A 338 1.87 8.76 19.29
N GLU A 339 1.73 8.98 17.99
CA GLU A 339 1.91 10.30 17.37
C GLU A 339 0.64 11.17 17.45
N GLU A 340 -0.53 10.57 17.20
CA GLU A 340 -1.82 11.27 17.12
C GLU A 340 -2.72 11.03 18.34
N GLY A 341 -2.25 10.21 19.28
CA GLY A 341 -2.96 9.87 20.51
C GLY A 341 -4.17 8.96 20.29
N VAL A 342 -4.88 8.71 21.39
CA VAL A 342 -6.08 7.83 21.40
C VAL A 342 -7.16 8.38 20.46
N LEU A 343 -7.34 9.69 20.43
CA LEU A 343 -8.37 10.31 19.60
C LEU A 343 -8.06 10.16 18.10
N GLY A 344 -6.82 10.40 17.67
CA GLY A 344 -6.39 10.17 16.28
C GLY A 344 -6.57 8.71 15.88
N PHE A 345 -6.16 7.78 16.74
CA PHE A 345 -6.34 6.34 16.52
C PHE A 345 -7.82 5.95 16.34
N LEU A 346 -8.72 6.45 17.20
CA LEU A 346 -10.15 6.17 17.11
C LEU A 346 -10.78 6.73 15.82
N LEU A 347 -10.35 7.91 15.37
CA LEU A 347 -10.81 8.49 14.10
C LEU A 347 -10.34 7.68 12.89
N PHE A 348 -9.08 7.24 12.90
CA PHE A 348 -8.56 6.34 11.87
C PHE A 348 -9.33 5.01 11.85
N ALA A 349 -9.53 4.39 13.02
CA ALA A 349 -10.32 3.16 13.14
C ALA A 349 -11.77 3.35 12.66
N ALA A 350 -12.41 4.48 12.97
CA ALA A 350 -13.75 4.81 12.49
C ALA A 350 -13.79 4.96 10.96
N PHE A 351 -12.79 5.60 10.35
CA PHE A 351 -12.67 5.68 8.90
C PHE A 351 -12.54 4.30 8.25
N ILE A 352 -11.64 3.45 8.76
CA ILE A 352 -11.44 2.07 8.27
C ILE A 352 -12.72 1.25 8.43
N TRP A 353 -13.43 1.39 9.56
CA TRP A 353 -14.71 0.72 9.79
C TRP A 353 -15.78 1.11 8.75
N LEU A 354 -15.90 2.40 8.42
CA LEU A 354 -16.86 2.84 7.40
C LEU A 354 -16.50 2.29 6.01
N LEU A 355 -15.21 2.25 5.66
CA LEU A 355 -14.72 1.65 4.42
C LEU A 355 -15.02 0.14 4.37
N LEU A 356 -14.70 -0.60 5.44
CA LEU A 356 -15.02 -2.03 5.56
C LEU A 356 -16.52 -2.27 5.41
N ARG A 357 -17.35 -1.46 6.09
CA ARG A 357 -18.81 -1.55 6.00
C ARG A 357 -19.30 -1.26 4.58
N HIS A 358 -18.69 -0.32 3.87
CA HIS A 358 -19.03 -0.02 2.48
C HIS A 358 -18.75 -1.22 1.57
N LEU A 359 -17.54 -1.76 1.62
CA LEU A 359 -17.12 -2.90 0.80
C LEU A 359 -17.90 -4.17 1.16
N TRP A 360 -18.12 -4.44 2.45
CA TRP A 360 -18.93 -5.55 2.89
C TRP A 360 -20.35 -5.48 2.33
N LYS A 361 -20.98 -4.30 2.33
CA LYS A 361 -22.30 -4.11 1.72
C LYS A 361 -22.27 -4.35 0.21
N SER A 362 -21.21 -3.92 -0.48
CA SER A 362 -21.05 -4.17 -1.92
C SER A 362 -20.97 -5.67 -2.25
N THR A 363 -20.31 -6.45 -1.39
CA THR A 363 -20.17 -7.90 -1.53
C THR A 363 -21.44 -8.66 -1.11
N ALA A 364 -22.06 -8.23 0.00
CA ALA A 364 -23.15 -8.95 0.66
C ALA A 364 -24.55 -8.55 0.17
N SER A 365 -24.71 -7.40 -0.50
CA SER A 365 -26.04 -6.97 -0.93
C SER A 365 -26.60 -7.91 -2.00
N GLY A 366 -27.61 -8.70 -1.64
CA GLY A 366 -28.47 -9.43 -2.58
C GLY A 366 -29.47 -8.51 -3.28
N LYS A 367 -29.10 -7.26 -3.56
CA LYS A 367 -29.99 -6.36 -4.32
C LYS A 367 -30.22 -6.99 -5.69
N PRO A 368 -31.47 -7.06 -6.17
CA PRO A 368 -31.83 -7.77 -7.40
C PRO A 368 -31.18 -7.18 -8.68
N VAL A 369 -30.50 -6.04 -8.58
CA VAL A 369 -29.89 -5.31 -9.70
C VAL A 369 -28.37 -5.55 -9.83
N SER A 370 -27.66 -6.00 -8.79
CA SER A 370 -26.19 -6.16 -8.88
C SER A 370 -25.80 -7.52 -9.48
N SER A 371 -25.02 -7.52 -10.55
CA SER A 371 -24.54 -8.75 -11.19
C SER A 371 -23.59 -9.55 -10.27
N THR A 372 -23.46 -10.87 -10.46
CA THR A 372 -22.50 -11.68 -9.68
C THR A 372 -21.06 -11.21 -9.86
N ALA A 373 -20.75 -10.67 -11.04
CA ALA A 373 -19.49 -10.03 -11.37
C ALA A 373 -19.18 -8.76 -10.54
N GLU A 374 -20.16 -7.90 -10.27
CA GLU A 374 -19.99 -6.73 -9.39
C GLU A 374 -19.77 -7.13 -7.93
N ARG A 375 -20.48 -8.17 -7.47
CA ARG A 375 -20.29 -8.70 -6.11
C ARG A 375 -18.91 -9.33 -5.92
N LEU A 376 -18.39 -10.01 -6.95
CA LEU A 376 -17.01 -10.52 -6.95
C LEU A 376 -16.00 -9.37 -6.90
N GLU A 377 -16.22 -8.30 -7.66
CA GLU A 377 -15.36 -7.12 -7.63
C GLU A 377 -15.33 -6.47 -6.24
N GLY A 378 -16.48 -6.33 -5.57
CA GLY A 378 -16.54 -5.88 -4.17
C GLY A 378 -15.74 -6.78 -3.22
N LEU A 379 -15.78 -8.10 -3.42
CA LEU A 379 -14.98 -9.07 -2.66
C LEU A 379 -13.48 -8.91 -2.92
N ILE A 380 -13.07 -8.60 -4.14
CA ILE A 380 -11.66 -8.36 -4.50
C ILE A 380 -11.15 -7.10 -3.79
N TYR A 381 -11.90 -6.00 -3.82
CA TYR A 381 -11.54 -4.80 -3.05
C TYR A 381 -11.49 -5.08 -1.54
N LEU A 382 -12.44 -5.85 -1.00
CA LEU A 382 -12.42 -6.24 0.41
C LEU A 382 -11.17 -7.07 0.76
N ALA A 383 -10.79 -8.03 -0.09
CA ALA A 383 -9.59 -8.84 0.09
C ALA A 383 -8.31 -7.99 0.09
N ILE A 384 -8.19 -7.04 -0.86
CA ILE A 384 -7.05 -6.10 -0.90
C ILE A 384 -7.00 -5.24 0.36
N LEU A 385 -8.14 -4.69 0.81
CA LEU A 385 -8.19 -3.88 2.03
C LEU A 385 -7.71 -4.68 3.25
N LEU A 386 -8.21 -5.91 3.41
CA LEU A 386 -7.80 -6.79 4.49
C LEU A 386 -6.30 -7.11 4.43
N ALA A 387 -5.75 -7.36 3.24
CA ALA A 387 -4.32 -7.54 3.06
C ALA A 387 -3.52 -6.31 3.49
N ILE A 388 -3.94 -5.10 3.07
CA ILE A 388 -3.27 -3.85 3.46
C ILE A 388 -3.30 -3.69 4.98
N LEU A 389 -4.44 -3.95 5.63
CA LEU A 389 -4.57 -3.85 7.09
C LEU A 389 -3.69 -4.87 7.84
N VAL A 390 -3.57 -6.09 7.33
CA VAL A 390 -2.66 -7.10 7.90
C VAL A 390 -1.20 -6.66 7.72
N GLN A 391 -0.84 -6.18 6.53
CA GLN A 391 0.53 -5.75 6.26
C GLN A 391 0.92 -4.47 7.01
N ALA A 392 -0.05 -3.62 7.35
CA ALA A 392 0.17 -2.38 8.11
C ALA A 392 0.78 -2.60 9.51
N VAL A 393 0.83 -3.85 10.00
CA VAL A 393 1.58 -4.22 11.20
C VAL A 393 3.10 -4.23 10.96
N SER A 394 3.55 -4.29 9.71
CA SER A 394 4.96 -4.46 9.30
C SER A 394 5.58 -3.25 8.59
N PHE A 395 4.83 -2.16 8.46
CA PHE A 395 5.35 -0.90 7.98
C PHE A 395 4.61 0.26 8.62
N SER A 396 5.23 1.43 8.56
CA SER A 396 4.74 2.65 9.17
C SER A 396 4.76 3.78 8.15
N SER A 397 3.67 4.52 8.08
CA SER A 397 3.47 5.83 7.44
C SER A 397 2.03 5.89 6.94
N LEU A 398 1.20 6.71 7.55
CA LEU A 398 -0.17 6.88 7.10
C LEU A 398 -0.23 7.52 5.70
N TYR A 399 0.81 8.23 5.23
CA TYR A 399 0.81 8.96 3.95
C TYR A 399 1.29 8.16 2.71
N ILE A 400 1.27 6.81 2.75
CA ILE A 400 1.64 5.97 1.60
C ILE A 400 0.59 6.12 0.49
N LEU A 401 0.95 6.83 -0.59
CA LEU A 401 0.03 7.18 -1.68
C LEU A 401 -0.69 5.98 -2.32
N PRO A 402 -0.04 4.82 -2.58
CA PRO A 402 -0.73 3.65 -3.10
C PRO A 402 -1.97 3.21 -2.29
N ILE A 403 -1.91 3.30 -0.96
CA ILE A 403 -3.00 2.90 -0.08
C ILE A 403 -4.20 3.85 -0.24
N TRP A 404 -3.97 5.16 -0.29
CA TRP A 404 -5.03 6.15 -0.47
C TRP A 404 -5.62 6.19 -1.87
N ALA A 405 -4.78 5.96 -2.88
CA ALA A 405 -5.24 5.76 -4.25
C ALA A 405 -6.17 4.54 -4.35
N PHE A 406 -5.82 3.45 -3.66
CA PHE A 406 -6.69 2.28 -3.51
C PHE A 406 -7.99 2.61 -2.78
N PHE A 407 -7.95 3.30 -1.64
CA PHE A 407 -9.18 3.69 -0.92
C PHE A 407 -10.12 4.53 -1.81
N ALA A 408 -9.58 5.45 -2.62
CA ALA A 408 -10.36 6.24 -3.54
C ALA A 408 -10.99 5.40 -4.67
N LEU A 409 -10.25 4.41 -5.18
CA LEU A 409 -10.72 3.47 -6.21
C LEU A 409 -11.79 2.51 -5.67
N ALA A 410 -11.62 2.04 -4.44
CA ALA A 410 -12.52 1.09 -3.77
C ALA A 410 -13.80 1.75 -3.23
N TRP A 411 -13.81 3.08 -3.05
CA TRP A 411 -14.94 3.82 -2.48
C TRP A 411 -15.29 5.11 -3.23
N PRO A 412 -15.61 5.04 -4.54
CA PRO A 412 -15.99 6.20 -5.33
C PRO A 412 -17.31 6.81 -4.84
N VAL A 413 -17.45 8.12 -4.96
CA VAL A 413 -18.71 8.81 -4.63
C VAL A 413 -19.72 8.53 -5.76
N PRO A 414 -20.91 8.00 -5.44
CA PRO A 414 -21.93 7.72 -6.46
C PRO A 414 -22.31 9.00 -7.21
N PRO A 415 -22.54 8.96 -8.54
CA PRO A 415 -22.95 10.12 -9.32
C PRO A 415 -24.20 10.81 -8.75
N THR A 416 -25.12 10.03 -8.17
CA THR A 416 -26.36 10.52 -7.54
C THR A 416 -26.14 11.35 -6.28
N LYS A 417 -24.95 11.26 -5.66
CA LYS A 417 -24.56 12.02 -4.47
C LYS A 417 -23.58 13.15 -4.78
N LEU A 418 -23.18 13.32 -6.05
CA LEU A 418 -22.44 14.49 -6.52
C LEU A 418 -23.42 15.68 -6.61
N GLN A 419 -23.89 16.17 -5.47
CA GLN A 419 -24.49 17.50 -5.41
C GLN A 419 -23.33 18.50 -5.51
N ILE A 420 -23.09 19.01 -6.72
CA ILE A 420 -22.25 20.18 -7.03
C ILE A 420 -23.14 21.41 -7.00
#